data_AF-A0A1G9S9J5-F1
#
_entry.id   AF-A0A1G9S9J5-F1
#
_cell.length_a   1.000
_cell.length_b   1.000
_cell.length_c   1.000
_cell.angle_alpha   90.00
_cell.angle_beta   90.00
_cell.angle_gamma   90.00
#
_symmetry.space_group_name_H-M   'P 1'
#
loop_
_entity.id
_entity.type
_entity.pdbx_description
1 polymer ?
#
loop_
_entity_poly.entity_id
_entity_poly.type
_entity_poly.pdbx_seq_one_letter_code
_entity_poly.pdbx_strand_id
1 'polypeptide(L)' 'MRLQLMMHGLDIEASEDEKYDFVINIASGNASFDEITKWINDHLKK' A
#
# COMPACT_ATOMS: atom_id res chain seq x y z
N MET A 1 2.87 6.81 3.87
CA MET A 1 2.29 6.45 2.55
C MET A 1 0.82 6.82 2.45
N ARG A 2 -0.09 6.27 3.28
CA ARG A 2 -1.54 6.57 3.17
C ARG A 2 -1.89 8.06 3.24
N LEU A 3 -1.30 8.81 4.17
CA LEU A 3 -1.51 10.26 4.27
C LEU A 3 -1.18 10.98 2.96
N GLN A 4 -0.06 10.61 2.32
CA GLN A 4 0.37 11.18 1.05
C GLN A 4 -0.63 10.87 -0.07
N LEU A 5 -1.13 9.63 -0.14
CA LEU A 5 -2.14 9.24 -1.13
C LEU A 5 -3.42 10.06 -0.96
N MET A 6 -3.91 10.21 0.28
CA MET A 6 -5.11 10.99 0.58
C MET A 6 -4.93 12.48 0.24
N MET A 7 -3.74 13.04 0.42
CA MET A 7 -3.44 14.42 0.00
C MET A 7 -3.56 14.63 -1.52
N HIS A 8 -3.44 13.56 -2.31
CA HIS A 8 -3.61 13.57 -3.76
C HIS A 8 -4.99 13.05 -4.20
N GLY A 9 -5.95 12.90 -3.28
CA GLY A 9 -7.30 12.40 -3.59
C GLY A 9 -7.35 10.91 -3.93
N LEU A 10 -6.30 10.17 -3.60
CA LEU A 10 -6.21 8.73 -3.82
C LEU A 10 -6.48 7.98 -2.51
N ASP A 11 -7.13 6.82 -2.61
CA ASP A 11 -7.31 5.91 -1.46
C ASP A 11 -6.99 4.47 -1.85
N ILE A 12 -6.68 3.67 -0.82
CA ILE A 12 -6.35 2.25 -0.95
C ILE A 12 -7.61 1.42 -0.63
N GLU A 13 -8.12 0.73 -1.63
CA GLU A 13 -9.20 -0.25 -1.52
C GLU A 13 -8.62 -1.63 -1.25
N ALA A 14 -8.48 -1.93 0.05
CA ALA A 14 -8.07 -3.23 0.57
C ALA A 14 -8.67 -3.39 1.97
N SER A 15 -8.83 -4.64 2.42
CA SER A 15 -9.24 -4.96 3.79
C SER A 15 -8.20 -4.47 4.81
N GLU A 16 -8.59 -4.38 6.08
CA GLU A 16 -7.66 -4.03 7.15
C GLU A 16 -6.53 -5.05 7.27
N ASP A 17 -6.85 -6.34 7.16
CA ASP A 17 -5.88 -7.43 7.22
C ASP A 17 -4.84 -7.32 6.09
N GLU A 18 -5.28 -7.10 4.83
CA GLU A 18 -4.36 -6.91 3.71
C GLU A 18 -3.44 -5.70 3.90
N LYS A 19 -3.98 -4.60 4.45
CA LYS A 19 -3.18 -3.40 4.77
C LYS A 19 -2.15 -3.69 5.86
N TYR A 20 -2.53 -4.46 6.88
CA TYR A 20 -1.62 -4.87 7.94
C TYR A 20 -0.50 -5.76 7.41
N ASP A 21 -0.84 -6.82 6.67
CA ASP A 21 0.13 -7.75 6.10
C ASP A 21 1.10 -7.05 5.15
N PHE A 22 0.61 -6.08 4.37
CA PHE A 22 1.45 -5.24 3.52
C PHE A 22 2.48 -4.44 4.34
N VAL A 23 2.04 -3.75 5.39
CA VAL A 23 2.94 -2.96 6.26
C VAL A 23 3.97 -3.85 6.95
N ILE A 24 3.55 -5.01 7.45
CA ILE A 24 4.45 -5.98 8.10
C ILE A 24 5.50 -6.49 7.11
N ASN A 25 5.09 -6.89 5.89
CA ASN A 25 6.04 -7.37 4.87
C ASN A 25 7.11 -6.32 4.52
N ILE A 26 6.71 -5.05 4.40
CA ILE A 26 7.66 -3.95 4.15
C ILE A 26 8.61 -3.77 5.34
N ALA A 27 8.06 -3.72 6.55
CA ALA A 27 8.85 -3.50 7.77
C ALA A 27 9.84 -4.64 8.03
N SER A 28 9.50 -5.87 7.62
CA SER A 28 10.39 -7.04 7.68
C SER A 28 11.49 -7.05 6.61
N GLY A 29 11.47 -6.12 5.65
CA GLY A 29 12.42 -6.08 4.54
C GLY A 29 12.16 -7.12 3.45
N ASN A 30 10.98 -7.73 3.45
CA ASN A 30 10.59 -8.78 2.50
C ASN A 30 9.94 -8.23 1.22
N ALA A 31 9.86 -6.90 1.07
CA ALA A 31 9.29 -6.25 -0.09
C ALA A 31 10.28 -5.26 -0.70
N SER A 32 10.54 -5.41 -1.99
CA SER A 32 11.30 -4.46 -2.79
C SER A 32 10.47 -3.21 -3.11
N PHE A 33 11.14 -2.14 -3.52
CA PHE A 33 10.48 -0.90 -3.94
C PHE A 33 9.46 -1.13 -5.07
N ASP A 34 9.79 -2.00 -6.03
CA ASP A 34 8.91 -2.31 -7.16
C ASP A 34 7.65 -3.07 -6.72
N GLU A 35 7.78 -4.00 -5.77
CA GLU A 35 6.65 -4.73 -5.18
C GLU A 35 5.73 -3.82 -4.38
N ILE A 36 6.30 -2.88 -3.61
CA ILE A 36 5.54 -1.86 -2.87
C ILE A 36 4.74 -1.01 -3.84
N THR A 37 5.39 -0.53 -4.90
CA THR A 37 4.76 0.34 -5.91
C THR A 37 3.66 -0.41 -6.66
N LYS A 38 3.91 -1.68 -7.01
CA LYS A 38 2.92 -2.54 -7.66
C LYS A 38 1.68 -2.73 -6.77
N TRP A 39 1.88 -3.11 -5.50
CA TRP A 39 0.77 -3.32 -4.57
C TRP A 39 -0.10 -2.07 -4.41
N ILE A 40 0.53 -0.90 -4.28
CA ILE A 40 -0.20 0.37 -4.18
C ILE A 40 -1.04 0.62 -5.44
N ASN A 41 -0.49 0.38 -6.64
CA ASN A 41 -1.22 0.56 -7.90
C ASN A 41 -2.38 -0.43 -8.08
N ASP A 42 -2.19 -1.68 -7.64
CA ASP A 42 -3.21 -2.72 -7.76
C ASP A 42 -4.42 -2.47 -6.84
N HIS A 43 -4.21 -1.76 -5.73
CA HIS A 43 -5.26 -1.44 -4.73
C HIS A 43 -5.69 0.03 -4.74
N LEU A 44 -5.23 0.80 -5.73
CA LEU A 44 -5.59 2.21 -5.88
C LEU A 44 -7.01 2.34 -6.42
N LYS A 45 -7.90 2.97 -5.65
CA LYS A 45 -9.24 3.32 -6.12
C LYS A 45 -9.15 4.52 -7.06
N LYS A 46 -9.61 4.37 -8.29
CA LYS A 46 -9.73 5.46 -9.28
C LYS A 46 -11.10 6.12 -9.22
#